data_AF-A0A8H3G102-F1
#
_entry.id   AF-A0A8H3G102-F1
#
_cell.length_a   1.000
_cell.length_b   1.000
_cell.length_c   1.000
_cell.angle_alpha   90.00
_cell.angle_beta   90.00
_cell.angle_gamma   90.00
#
_symmetry.space_group_name_H-M   'P 1'
#
loop_
_entity.id
_entity.type
_entity.pdbx_description
1 polymer ?
#
loop_
_entity_poly.entity_id
_entity_poly.type
_entity_poly.pdbx_seq_one_letter_code
_entity_poly.pdbx_strand_id
1 'polypeptide(L)'
;MAILVDASAHGTHEGLPAPILVITSFAIIYREFALGRESSNLQPVPIQSIPSNAFRANLPSTRGASPPRVKRREQFAPLDKPPQILHPRKDYDGTTYCQAQTNTFIVIVSFNAANAAVSSFLTSCLIAVQRDINNGNTGLIPSDGWYGPLGRNGLSMTVWSEDNYQTTYGVLHSAIQALIGWMSSNDNTFGTGSFTVWDGNNQVGHGSING
;
A
#
# COMPACT_ATOMS: atom_id res chain seq x y z
N MET A 1 20.85 -12.73 9.91
CA MET A 1 21.10 -12.76 11.36
C MET A 1 20.98 -14.20 11.81
N ALA A 2 22.10 -14.88 12.06
CA ALA A 2 22.14 -16.26 12.53
C ALA A 2 22.40 -16.23 14.03
N ILE A 3 21.52 -16.86 14.81
CA ILE A 3 21.69 -16.98 16.26
C ILE A 3 22.44 -18.30 16.49
N LEU A 4 23.72 -18.20 16.86
CA LEU A 4 24.46 -19.32 17.44
C LEU A 4 24.03 -19.46 18.89
N VAL A 5 23.50 -20.62 19.26
CA VAL A 5 23.27 -20.99 20.66
C VAL A 5 24.38 -21.96 21.04
N ASP A 6 25.21 -21.56 22.00
CA ASP A 6 26.34 -22.34 22.51
C ASP A 6 25.81 -23.42 23.47
N ALA A 7 26.08 -24.69 23.17
CA ALA A 7 25.65 -25.84 23.97
C ALA A 7 26.84 -26.38 24.76
N SER A 8 26.95 -25.96 26.02
CA SER A 8 27.95 -26.46 26.97
C SER A 8 27.53 -27.82 27.55
N ALA A 9 28.46 -28.76 27.52
CA ALA A 9 28.26 -30.19 27.76
C ALA A 9 28.46 -30.58 29.24
N HIS A 10 27.60 -31.46 29.75
CA HIS A 10 27.95 -32.45 30.78
C HIS A 10 26.90 -33.57 30.84
N GLY A 11 27.33 -34.82 30.75
CA GLY A 11 26.52 -35.98 31.14
C GLY A 11 26.51 -37.12 30.13
N THR A 12 27.38 -38.11 30.36
CA THR A 12 27.41 -39.42 29.72
C THR A 12 26.17 -40.24 30.05
N HIS A 13 25.35 -40.60 29.05
CA HIS A 13 24.55 -41.83 29.08
C HIS A 13 24.09 -42.22 27.67
N GLU A 14 24.61 -43.36 27.22
CA GLU A 14 24.08 -44.36 26.27
C GLU A 14 22.75 -44.04 25.55
N GLY A 15 22.82 -43.98 24.21
CA GLY A 15 21.82 -44.58 23.32
C GLY A 15 20.50 -43.83 23.09
N LEU A 16 20.54 -42.66 22.44
CA LEU A 16 19.36 -42.07 21.78
C LEU A 16 19.70 -41.63 20.35
N PRO A 17 18.78 -41.80 19.38
CA PRO A 17 19.03 -41.45 17.99
C PRO A 17 19.26 -39.94 17.84
N ALA A 18 20.22 -39.59 16.98
CA ALA A 18 20.70 -38.23 16.74
C ALA A 18 19.55 -37.21 16.54
N PRO A 19 19.68 -35.97 17.04
CA PRO A 19 18.73 -34.92 16.71
C PRO A 19 18.77 -34.65 15.21
N ILE A 20 17.67 -34.96 14.53
CA ILE A 20 17.43 -34.52 13.16
C ILE A 20 17.33 -33.00 13.21
N LEU A 21 18.41 -32.33 12.81
CA LEU A 21 18.44 -30.90 12.56
C LEU A 21 17.49 -30.61 11.39
N VAL A 22 16.23 -30.31 11.70
CA VAL A 22 15.26 -29.82 10.71
C VAL A 22 15.63 -28.37 10.43
N ILE A 23 16.61 -28.16 9.54
CA ILE A 23 16.78 -26.88 8.86
C ILE A 23 15.57 -26.76 7.92
N THR A 24 14.49 -26.12 8.37
CA THR A 24 13.44 -25.66 7.45
C THR A 24 14.04 -24.55 6.59
N SER A 25 14.67 -24.95 5.50
CA SER A 25 15.06 -24.07 4.40
C SER A 25 13.80 -23.39 3.87
N PHE A 26 13.54 -22.16 4.31
CA PHE A 26 12.54 -21.26 3.73
C PHE A 26 13.03 -20.68 2.39
N ALA A 27 13.46 -21.57 1.49
CA ALA A 27 13.79 -21.24 0.13
C ALA A 27 13.02 -22.20 -0.78
N ILE A 28 12.42 -21.64 -1.85
CA ILE A 28 11.64 -22.32 -2.91
C ILE A 28 10.14 -22.40 -2.51
N ILE A 29 9.18 -21.70 -3.12
CA ILE A 29 8.88 -21.53 -4.55
C ILE A 29 8.25 -20.13 -4.77
N TYR A 30 8.93 -19.25 -5.49
CA TYR A 30 8.30 -18.30 -6.43
C TYR A 30 9.26 -18.19 -7.61
N ARG A 31 9.24 -19.23 -8.46
CA ARG A 31 9.87 -19.24 -9.77
C ARG A 31 8.75 -19.44 -10.78
N GLU A 32 8.81 -18.68 -11.88
CA GLU A 32 7.92 -18.71 -13.05
C GLU A 32 6.63 -17.88 -12.98
N PHE A 33 6.76 -16.54 -12.95
CA PHE A 33 5.82 -15.64 -13.65
C PHE A 33 6.51 -14.37 -14.17
N ALA A 34 7.75 -14.53 -14.65
CA ALA A 34 8.52 -13.47 -15.29
C ALA A 34 9.21 -14.03 -16.54
N LEU A 35 8.41 -14.47 -17.52
CA LEU A 35 8.90 -14.69 -18.87
C LEU A 35 8.29 -13.64 -19.78
N GLY A 36 9.15 -12.78 -20.34
CA GLY A 36 8.84 -12.03 -21.54
C GLY A 36 8.71 -10.51 -21.41
N ARG A 37 9.70 -9.83 -20.80
CA ARG A 37 10.06 -8.50 -21.30
C ARG A 37 11.56 -8.47 -21.56
N GLU A 38 11.90 -8.48 -22.83
CA GLU A 38 13.23 -8.19 -23.34
C GLU A 38 13.74 -6.92 -22.66
N SER A 39 14.82 -7.08 -21.90
CA SER A 39 15.63 -5.99 -21.38
C SER A 39 16.31 -5.30 -22.55
N SER A 40 15.61 -4.36 -23.19
CA SER A 40 16.26 -3.35 -24.01
C SER A 40 17.24 -2.59 -23.11
N ASN A 41 18.53 -2.61 -23.48
CA ASN A 41 19.59 -1.77 -22.92
C ASN A 41 19.17 -0.29 -23.00
N LEU A 42 18.43 0.19 -22.00
CA LEU A 42 18.16 1.60 -21.80
C LEU A 42 19.37 2.17 -21.05
N GLN A 43 20.26 2.81 -21.81
CA GLN A 43 21.25 3.68 -21.19
C GLN A 43 20.52 4.76 -20.38
N PRO A 44 21.05 5.15 -19.20
CA PRO A 44 20.48 6.23 -18.43
C PRO A 44 20.47 7.50 -19.28
N VAL A 45 19.27 7.95 -19.65
CA VAL A 45 19.10 9.23 -20.33
C VAL A 45 19.50 10.31 -19.30
N PRO A 46 20.47 11.18 -19.61
CA PRO A 46 20.82 12.28 -18.72
C PRO A 46 19.58 13.16 -18.51
N ILE A 47 19.14 13.30 -17.26
CA ILE A 47 18.05 14.18 -16.87
C ILE A 47 18.56 15.61 -17.08
N GLN A 48 18.28 16.17 -18.26
CA GLN A 48 18.42 17.60 -18.46
C GLN A 48 17.36 18.28 -17.58
N SER A 49 17.83 19.12 -16.66
CA SER A 49 16.98 19.93 -15.80
C SER A 49 16.05 20.77 -16.67
N ILE A 50 14.75 20.48 -16.61
CA ILE A 50 13.73 21.28 -17.29
C ILE A 50 13.64 22.61 -16.52
N PRO A 51 13.97 23.76 -17.13
CA PRO A 51 13.76 25.04 -16.47
C PRO A 51 12.26 25.24 -16.24
N SER A 52 11.87 25.61 -15.02
CA SER A 52 10.49 25.77 -14.54
C SER A 52 9.61 26.79 -15.30
N ASN A 53 10.10 27.36 -16.40
CA ASN A 53 9.45 28.39 -17.19
C ASN A 53 8.95 27.93 -18.57
N ALA A 54 9.13 26.66 -18.94
CA ALA A 54 8.83 26.16 -20.29
C ALA A 54 7.33 25.84 -20.58
N PHE A 55 6.44 25.91 -19.58
CA PHE A 55 5.04 25.46 -19.73
C PHE A 55 4.05 26.51 -20.29
N ARG A 56 4.52 27.58 -20.97
CA ARG A 56 3.62 28.65 -21.46
C ARG A 56 3.77 29.08 -22.93
N ALA A 57 4.51 28.39 -23.78
CA ALA A 57 4.88 28.97 -25.08
C ALA A 57 4.18 28.45 -26.35
N ASN A 58 3.32 27.43 -26.33
CA ASN A 58 2.74 26.88 -27.58
C ASN A 58 1.22 26.66 -27.52
N LEU A 59 0.46 27.73 -27.32
CA LEU A 59 -0.95 27.76 -27.74
C LEU A 59 -1.02 28.22 -29.19
N PRO A 60 -1.58 27.43 -30.13
CA PRO A 60 -1.74 27.85 -31.51
C PRO A 60 -2.65 29.08 -31.58
N SER A 61 -2.13 30.15 -32.18
CA SER A 61 -2.89 31.36 -32.52
C SER A 61 -3.99 31.00 -33.53
N THR A 62 -5.15 30.61 -33.02
CA THR A 62 -6.35 30.39 -33.82
C THR A 62 -6.98 31.75 -34.09
N ARG A 63 -6.51 32.40 -35.17
CA ARG A 63 -7.22 33.51 -35.79
C ARG A 63 -8.48 32.97 -36.47
N GLY A 64 -9.63 33.51 -36.06
CA GLY A 64 -10.79 33.63 -36.96
C GLY A 64 -11.85 32.54 -36.85
N ALA A 65 -12.46 32.37 -35.67
CA ALA A 65 -13.85 31.95 -35.60
C ALA A 65 -14.56 32.91 -34.63
N SER A 66 -15.59 33.59 -35.11
CA SER A 66 -16.47 34.37 -34.24
C SER A 66 -17.01 33.46 -33.15
N PRO A 67 -16.87 33.82 -31.86
CA PRO A 67 -17.38 32.97 -30.80
C PRO A 67 -18.89 32.79 -31.01
N PRO A 68 -19.44 31.57 -30.85
CA PRO A 68 -20.88 31.40 -30.79
C PRO A 68 -21.39 32.34 -29.71
N ARG A 69 -22.44 33.09 -30.04
CA ARG A 69 -23.11 34.06 -29.16
C ARG A 69 -23.54 33.32 -27.89
N VAL A 70 -22.65 33.29 -26.89
CA VAL A 70 -22.93 32.75 -25.57
C VAL A 70 -24.07 33.59 -25.06
N LYS A 71 -25.28 32.99 -25.01
CA LYS A 71 -26.43 33.61 -24.36
C LYS A 71 -25.92 34.02 -22.99
N ARG A 72 -25.97 35.33 -22.74
CA ARG A 72 -25.54 36.01 -21.53
C ARG A 72 -25.90 35.11 -20.36
N ARG A 73 -24.87 34.46 -19.80
CA ARG A 73 -24.96 33.62 -18.62
C ARG A 73 -25.79 34.44 -17.64
N GLU A 74 -26.95 33.92 -17.27
CA GLU A 74 -27.76 34.51 -16.22
C GLU A 74 -26.80 34.86 -15.10
N GLN A 75 -26.70 36.15 -14.77
CA GLN A 75 -25.88 36.62 -13.67
C GLN A 75 -26.40 35.84 -12.47
N PHE A 76 -25.63 34.82 -12.06
CA PHE A 76 -25.89 34.12 -10.82
C PHE A 76 -26.06 35.21 -9.77
N ALA A 77 -27.25 35.29 -9.21
CA ALA A 77 -27.54 36.25 -8.15
C ALA A 77 -26.41 36.15 -7.12
N PRO A 78 -25.96 37.29 -6.55
CA PRO A 78 -25.00 37.27 -5.44
C PRO A 78 -25.44 36.20 -4.46
N LEU A 79 -24.55 35.25 -4.19
CA LEU A 79 -24.83 34.17 -3.24
C LEU A 79 -24.84 34.82 -1.85
N ASP A 80 -25.96 35.41 -1.45
CA ASP A 80 -26.17 36.02 -0.13
C ASP A 80 -26.19 34.97 1.00
N LYS A 81 -25.97 33.69 0.66
CA LYS A 81 -25.80 32.64 1.65
C LYS A 81 -24.37 32.71 2.17
N PRO A 82 -24.13 33.03 3.45
CA PRO A 82 -22.80 32.96 4.03
C PRO A 82 -22.23 31.56 3.76
N PRO A 83 -20.90 31.45 3.50
CA PRO A 83 -20.27 30.16 3.23
C PRO A 83 -20.71 29.19 4.32
N GLN A 84 -21.40 28.12 3.90
CA GLN A 84 -21.73 27.08 4.85
C GLN A 84 -20.41 26.56 5.39
N ILE A 85 -20.19 26.75 6.69
CA ILE A 85 -19.11 26.06 7.40
C ILE A 85 -19.43 24.58 7.22
N LEU A 86 -18.70 23.93 6.33
CA LEU A 86 -18.78 22.50 6.15
C LEU A 86 -18.24 21.89 7.44
N HIS A 87 -19.14 21.47 8.32
CA HIS A 87 -18.77 20.57 9.40
C HIS A 87 -18.09 19.35 8.76
N PRO A 88 -16.92 18.91 9.26
CA PRO A 88 -16.27 17.71 8.76
C PRO A 88 -17.28 16.56 8.76
N ARG A 89 -17.68 16.11 7.56
CA ARG A 89 -18.49 14.90 7.44
C ARG A 89 -17.53 13.72 7.56
N LYS A 90 -17.47 13.11 8.74
CA LYS A 90 -17.51 11.64 8.86
C LYS A 90 -17.34 11.24 10.32
N ASP A 91 -18.43 10.79 10.91
CA ASP A 91 -18.36 9.68 11.84
C ASP A 91 -18.03 8.44 10.98
N TYR A 92 -16.79 8.00 11.00
CA TYR A 92 -16.47 6.66 10.51
C TYR A 92 -16.86 5.69 11.61
N ASP A 93 -17.78 4.78 11.31
CA ASP A 93 -18.12 3.68 12.22
C ASP A 93 -17.02 2.61 12.18
N GLY A 94 -15.84 2.96 12.70
CA GLY A 94 -14.64 2.14 12.59
C GLY A 94 -13.53 2.53 13.55
N THR A 95 -12.61 1.59 13.77
CA THR A 95 -11.45 1.79 14.67
C THR A 95 -10.29 2.36 13.88
N THR A 96 -9.85 3.56 14.27
CA THR A 96 -8.67 4.22 13.68
C THR A 96 -7.38 3.69 14.31
N TYR A 97 -6.38 3.37 13.50
CA TYR A 97 -5.04 3.00 13.96
C TYR A 97 -3.94 3.69 13.14
N CYS A 98 -3.08 4.43 13.82
CA CYS A 98 -2.03 5.26 13.19
C CYS A 98 -0.72 4.50 13.06
N GLN A 99 -0.05 4.65 11.92
CA GLN A 99 1.32 4.17 11.79
C GLN A 99 2.31 5.18 12.37
N ALA A 100 3.17 4.70 13.28
CA ALA A 100 4.14 5.53 13.97
C ALA A 100 5.05 6.28 12.98
N GLN A 101 5.34 7.56 13.27
CA GLN A 101 6.24 8.42 12.50
C GLN A 101 5.78 8.69 11.05
N THR A 102 4.50 8.49 10.73
CA THR A 102 3.93 8.81 9.42
C THR A 102 2.61 9.57 9.59
N ASN A 103 2.12 10.17 8.50
CA ASN A 103 0.75 10.69 8.44
C ASN A 103 -0.25 9.61 8.00
N THR A 104 0.22 8.38 7.74
CA THR A 104 -0.61 7.29 7.27
C THR A 104 -1.32 6.60 8.43
N PHE A 105 -2.62 6.40 8.30
CA PHE A 105 -3.41 5.61 9.24
C PHE A 105 -4.43 4.78 8.48
N ILE A 106 -4.99 3.78 9.16
CA ILE A 106 -6.09 2.98 8.65
C ILE A 106 -7.33 3.17 9.51
N VAL A 107 -8.49 3.00 8.90
CA VAL A 107 -9.76 2.84 9.62
C VAL A 107 -10.31 1.47 9.31
N ILE A 108 -10.42 0.63 10.34
CA ILE A 108 -11.00 -0.71 10.23
C ILE A 108 -12.51 -0.58 10.13
N VAL A 109 -13.08 -1.06 9.01
CA VAL A 109 -14.52 -1.00 8.72
C VAL A 109 -15.21 -2.30 9.11
N SER A 110 -14.56 -3.44 8.87
CA SER A 110 -15.05 -4.74 9.28
C SER A 110 -13.90 -5.67 9.63
N PHE A 111 -14.09 -6.54 10.61
CA PHE A 111 -13.09 -7.51 11.05
C PHE A 111 -13.74 -8.79 11.53
N ASN A 112 -13.20 -9.92 11.09
CA ASN A 112 -13.57 -11.25 11.55
C ASN A 112 -12.30 -12.01 11.96
N ALA A 113 -12.20 -12.31 13.24
CA ALA A 113 -11.14 -13.12 13.81
C ALA A 113 -11.24 -14.54 13.26
N ALA A 114 -10.32 -14.92 12.37
CA ALA A 114 -10.47 -16.15 11.60
C ALA A 114 -9.22 -17.02 11.58
N ASN A 115 -8.02 -16.44 11.43
CA ASN A 115 -6.89 -17.24 10.96
C ASN A 115 -5.52 -16.68 11.33
N ALA A 116 -4.76 -17.44 12.13
CA ALA A 116 -3.37 -17.12 12.48
C ALA A 116 -2.45 -17.02 11.24
N ALA A 117 -2.77 -17.70 10.14
CA ALA A 117 -1.99 -17.63 8.89
C ALA A 117 -2.03 -16.23 8.24
N VAL A 118 -3.02 -15.39 8.58
CA VAL A 118 -3.09 -14.00 8.11
C VAL A 118 -1.85 -13.22 8.59
N SER A 119 -1.34 -13.49 9.79
CA SER A 119 -0.12 -12.82 10.30
C SER A 119 1.09 -13.04 9.38
N SER A 120 1.34 -14.30 9.00
CA SER A 120 2.45 -14.69 8.13
C SER A 120 2.24 -14.18 6.70
N PHE A 121 0.99 -14.16 6.23
CA PHE A 121 0.63 -13.61 4.94
C PHE A 121 0.87 -12.09 4.86
N LEU A 122 0.39 -11.32 5.85
CA LEU A 122 0.60 -9.88 5.92
C LEU A 122 2.09 -9.53 6.06
N THR A 123 2.84 -10.29 6.85
CA THR A 123 4.29 -10.15 6.95
C THR A 123 4.98 -10.36 5.61
N SER A 124 4.56 -11.38 4.85
CA SER A 124 5.09 -11.64 3.50
C SER A 124 4.75 -10.50 2.53
N CYS A 125 3.55 -9.95 2.62
CA CYS A 125 3.15 -8.77 1.82
C CYS A 125 4.01 -7.55 2.17
N LEU A 126 4.25 -7.29 3.46
CA LEU A 126 5.09 -6.20 3.92
C LEU A 126 6.52 -6.32 3.37
N ILE A 127 7.11 -7.51 3.44
CA ILE A 127 8.44 -7.78 2.89
C ILE A 127 8.48 -7.56 1.37
N ALA A 128 7.43 -7.94 0.65
CA ALA A 128 7.34 -7.71 -0.79
C ALA A 128 7.31 -6.21 -1.13
N VAL A 129 6.45 -5.44 -0.46
CA VAL A 129 6.36 -3.98 -0.65
C VAL A 129 7.67 -3.29 -0.26
N GLN A 130 8.30 -3.69 0.85
CA GLN A 130 9.60 -3.15 1.28
C GLN A 130 10.69 -3.45 0.25
N ARG A 131 10.67 -4.63 -0.38
CA ARG A 131 11.61 -4.97 -1.45
C ARG A 131 11.44 -4.04 -2.65
N ASP A 132 10.20 -3.74 -3.04
CA ASP A 132 9.93 -2.80 -4.12
C ASP A 132 10.45 -1.40 -3.79
N ILE A 133 10.21 -0.91 -2.58
CA ILE A 133 10.77 0.37 -2.10
C ILE A 133 12.31 0.36 -2.18
N ASN A 134 12.95 -0.70 -1.71
CA ASN A 134 14.41 -0.84 -1.74
C ASN A 134 14.98 -0.90 -3.17
N ASN A 135 14.19 -1.35 -4.13
CA ASN A 135 14.53 -1.35 -5.55
C ASN A 135 14.30 0.02 -6.22
N GLY A 136 13.90 1.05 -5.45
CA GLY A 136 13.63 2.39 -5.95
C GLY A 136 12.18 2.62 -6.40
N ASN A 137 11.27 1.66 -6.19
CA ASN A 137 9.85 1.84 -6.47
C ASN A 137 9.19 2.62 -5.32
N THR A 138 9.27 3.94 -5.37
CA THR A 138 8.63 4.84 -4.40
C THR A 138 7.38 5.53 -4.95
N GLY A 139 7.08 5.31 -6.22
CA GLY A 139 5.93 5.90 -6.92
C GLY A 139 4.59 5.24 -6.54
N LEU A 140 3.63 5.40 -7.45
CA LEU A 140 2.31 4.79 -7.33
C LEU A 140 2.40 3.27 -7.38
N ILE A 141 1.53 2.61 -6.63
CA ILE A 141 1.36 1.16 -6.80
C ILE A 141 0.89 0.89 -8.25
N PRO A 142 1.41 -0.17 -8.89
CA PRO A 142 1.17 -0.46 -10.31
C PRO A 142 -0.29 -0.86 -10.59
N SER A 143 -0.60 -1.15 -11.86
CA SER A 143 -1.89 -1.73 -12.28
C SER A 143 -3.10 -0.85 -11.94
N ASP A 144 -3.05 0.44 -12.33
CA ASP A 144 -4.15 1.40 -12.10
C ASP A 144 -4.49 1.59 -10.62
N GLY A 145 -3.49 1.51 -9.75
CA GLY A 145 -3.65 1.71 -8.32
C GLY A 145 -4.10 0.45 -7.58
N TRP A 146 -3.84 -0.75 -8.10
CA TRP A 146 -4.25 -2.02 -7.52
C TRP A 146 -3.06 -2.88 -7.07
N TYR A 147 -3.13 -3.38 -5.84
CA TYR A 147 -2.16 -4.30 -5.25
C TYR A 147 -2.89 -5.54 -4.73
N GLY A 148 -2.62 -6.71 -5.30
CA GLY A 148 -3.38 -7.94 -5.02
C GLY A 148 -2.54 -9.21 -4.88
N PRO A 149 -1.67 -9.35 -3.87
CA PRO A 149 -0.93 -10.58 -3.66
C PRO A 149 -1.85 -11.74 -3.29
N LEU A 150 -1.56 -12.91 -3.87
CA LEU A 150 -2.15 -14.18 -3.48
C LEU A 150 -1.22 -14.89 -2.51
N GLY A 151 -1.77 -15.26 -1.36
CA GLY A 151 -1.12 -16.04 -0.32
C GLY A 151 -1.36 -17.54 -0.48
N ARG A 152 -0.75 -18.32 0.41
CA ARG A 152 -1.11 -19.74 0.57
C ARG A 152 -2.49 -19.86 1.22
N ASN A 153 -3.11 -21.03 1.09
CA ASN A 153 -4.39 -21.35 1.73
C ASN A 153 -5.57 -20.45 1.32
N GLY A 154 -5.57 -19.93 0.08
CA GLY A 154 -6.65 -19.09 -0.41
C GLY A 154 -6.66 -17.65 0.13
N LEU A 155 -5.68 -17.29 0.98
CA LEU A 155 -5.56 -15.93 1.48
C LEU A 155 -5.25 -14.97 0.33
N SER A 156 -5.92 -13.83 0.34
CA SER A 156 -5.63 -12.73 -0.57
C SER A 156 -5.80 -11.41 0.15
N MET A 157 -4.99 -10.43 -0.24
CA MET A 157 -5.15 -9.05 0.17
C MET A 157 -5.28 -8.23 -1.10
N THR A 158 -6.26 -7.36 -1.14
CA THR A 158 -6.44 -6.41 -2.24
C THR A 158 -6.45 -5.01 -1.66
N VAL A 159 -5.62 -4.13 -2.20
CA VAL A 159 -5.61 -2.70 -1.90
C VAL A 159 -5.80 -1.95 -3.20
N TRP A 160 -6.72 -1.00 -3.24
CA TRP A 160 -6.96 -0.18 -4.43
C TRP A 160 -7.04 1.31 -4.09
N SER A 161 -6.56 2.13 -5.02
CA SER A 161 -6.62 3.59 -4.96
C SER A 161 -8.06 4.10 -5.13
N GLU A 162 -8.39 5.16 -4.40
CA GLU A 162 -9.70 5.80 -4.43
C GLU A 162 -9.64 7.16 -5.14
N ASP A 163 -10.56 7.43 -6.07
CA ASP A 163 -10.80 8.75 -6.67
C ASP A 163 -9.54 9.52 -7.15
N ASN A 164 -8.59 8.83 -7.78
CA ASN A 164 -7.28 9.36 -8.21
C ASN A 164 -6.38 9.84 -7.06
N TYR A 165 -6.70 9.53 -5.82
CA TYR A 165 -5.81 9.75 -4.69
C TYR A 165 -4.78 8.63 -4.64
N GLN A 166 -3.54 9.08 -4.78
CA GLN A 166 -2.38 8.28 -5.11
C GLN A 166 -1.95 7.40 -3.93
N THR A 167 -2.28 6.11 -3.96
CA THR A 167 -1.62 5.13 -3.08
C THR A 167 -0.21 4.88 -3.63
N THR A 168 0.81 5.32 -2.89
CA THR A 168 2.21 5.02 -3.20
C THR A 168 2.66 3.73 -2.51
N TYR A 169 3.79 3.18 -2.92
CA TYR A 169 4.43 2.07 -2.21
C TYR A 169 4.69 2.39 -0.73
N GLY A 170 5.08 3.64 -0.42
CA GLY A 170 5.31 4.08 0.96
C GLY A 170 4.02 4.10 1.79
N VAL A 171 2.92 4.62 1.23
CA VAL A 171 1.60 4.59 1.87
C VAL A 171 1.13 3.15 2.09
N LEU A 172 1.26 2.29 1.06
CA LEU A 172 0.88 0.88 1.15
C LEU A 172 1.69 0.16 2.25
N HIS A 173 3.00 0.39 2.32
CA HIS A 173 3.86 -0.17 3.35
C HIS A 173 3.38 0.24 4.74
N SER A 174 3.17 1.54 4.96
CA SER A 174 2.69 2.08 6.25
C SER A 174 1.31 1.55 6.63
N ALA A 175 0.39 1.40 5.66
CA ALA A 175 -0.94 0.84 5.89
C ALA A 175 -0.88 -0.63 6.33
N ILE A 176 -0.03 -1.44 5.69
CA ILE A 176 0.17 -2.85 6.09
C ILE A 176 0.78 -2.93 7.50
N GLN A 177 1.75 -2.06 7.84
CA GLN A 177 2.31 -2.01 9.19
C GLN A 177 1.27 -1.59 10.23
N ALA A 178 0.44 -0.59 9.94
CA ALA A 178 -0.66 -0.17 10.81
C ALA A 178 -1.62 -1.34 11.06
N LEU A 179 -1.97 -2.09 10.01
CA LEU A 179 -2.89 -3.22 10.11
C LEU A 179 -2.33 -4.35 10.95
N ILE A 180 -1.06 -4.72 10.74
CA ILE A 180 -0.36 -5.69 11.58
C ILE A 180 -0.32 -5.22 13.04
N GLY A 181 0.07 -3.96 13.27
CA GLY A 181 0.12 -3.37 14.61
C GLY A 181 -1.21 -3.40 15.32
N TRP A 182 -2.29 -3.01 14.64
CA TRP A 182 -3.65 -3.07 15.16
C TRP A 182 -4.03 -4.50 15.57
N MET A 183 -3.91 -5.49 14.66
CA MET A 183 -4.21 -6.90 14.94
C MET A 183 -3.36 -7.46 16.10
N SER A 184 -2.07 -7.11 16.14
CA SER A 184 -1.17 -7.53 17.22
C SER A 184 -1.56 -6.92 18.57
N SER A 185 -1.99 -5.66 18.61
CA SER A 185 -2.43 -4.99 19.84
C SER A 185 -3.80 -5.48 20.35
N ASN A 186 -4.62 -6.06 19.47
CA ASN A 186 -5.95 -6.58 19.79
C ASN A 186 -5.88 -8.07 20.16
N ASP A 187 -5.27 -8.37 21.31
CA ASP A 187 -5.08 -9.74 21.83
C ASP A 187 -4.35 -10.70 20.85
N ASN A 188 -3.49 -10.14 19.99
CA ASN A 188 -2.80 -10.89 18.95
C ASN A 188 -3.76 -11.64 18.00
N THR A 189 -4.92 -11.05 17.74
CA THR A 189 -5.99 -11.64 16.92
C THR A 189 -5.85 -11.23 15.46
N PHE A 190 -5.56 -12.21 14.60
CA PHE A 190 -5.44 -12.01 13.16
C PHE A 190 -6.65 -12.57 12.40
N GLY A 191 -7.09 -11.86 11.36
CA GLY A 191 -8.37 -12.15 10.72
C GLY A 191 -8.56 -11.53 9.34
N THR A 192 -9.74 -11.77 8.77
CA THR A 192 -10.19 -11.17 7.51
C THR A 192 -10.97 -9.90 7.78
N GLY A 193 -11.15 -9.05 6.78
CA GLY A 193 -11.84 -7.78 6.98
C GLY A 193 -11.60 -6.75 5.89
N SER A 194 -12.13 -5.56 6.11
CA SER A 194 -11.95 -4.41 5.23
C SER A 194 -11.53 -3.17 6.01
N PHE A 195 -10.75 -2.32 5.35
CA PHE A 195 -10.22 -1.10 5.93
C PHE A 195 -10.10 0.00 4.87
N THR A 196 -10.07 1.25 5.33
CA THR A 196 -9.71 2.40 4.49
C THR A 196 -8.31 2.86 4.86
N VAL A 197 -7.58 3.41 3.88
CA VAL A 197 -6.22 3.93 4.02
C VAL A 197 -6.26 5.44 3.87
N TRP A 198 -5.66 6.13 4.83
CA TRP A 198 -5.62 7.58 4.91
C TRP A 198 -4.17 8.05 4.97
N ASP A 199 -3.87 9.15 4.31
CA ASP A 199 -2.61 9.87 4.45
C ASP A 199 -2.91 11.34 4.80
N GLY A 200 -2.76 11.66 6.09
CA GLY A 200 -3.25 12.91 6.66
C GLY A 200 -4.77 13.03 6.50
N ASN A 201 -5.22 14.11 5.86
CA ASN A 201 -6.65 14.38 5.70
C ASN A 201 -7.28 13.75 4.46
N ASN A 202 -6.51 12.99 3.67
CA ASN A 202 -6.96 12.42 2.40
C ASN A 202 -7.13 10.91 2.52
N GLN A 203 -8.29 10.41 2.09
CA GLN A 203 -8.49 8.99 1.83
C GLN A 203 -7.74 8.66 0.54
N VAL A 204 -6.80 7.73 0.60
CA VAL A 204 -5.91 7.39 -0.53
C VAL A 204 -6.18 6.01 -1.09
N GLY A 205 -6.89 5.16 -0.35
CA GLY A 205 -7.31 3.85 -0.84
C GLY A 205 -8.18 3.06 0.11
N HIS A 206 -8.57 1.89 -0.37
CA HIS A 206 -9.28 0.86 0.37
C HIS A 206 -8.48 -0.44 0.36
N GLY A 207 -8.66 -1.25 1.40
CA GLY A 207 -8.09 -2.58 1.48
C GLY A 207 -9.08 -3.61 1.99
N SER A 208 -8.89 -4.85 1.56
CA SER A 208 -9.60 -6.02 2.10
C SER A 208 -8.69 -7.24 2.17
N ILE A 209 -8.86 -8.05 3.21
CA ILE A 209 -8.24 -9.36 3.38
C ILE A 209 -9.34 -10.41 3.30
N ASN A 210 -9.18 -11.37 2.40
CA ASN A 210 -10.09 -12.51 2.23
C ASN A 210 -9.34 -13.83 2.48
N GLY A 211 -10.05 -14.86 2.90
CA GLY A 211 -9.50 -16.17 3.27
C GLY A 211 -10.56 -17.24 3.37
#